data_AF-A0A4D9EH82-F1
#
_entry.id   AF-A0A4D9EH82-F1
#
_cell.length_a   1.000
_cell.length_b   1.000
_cell.length_c   1.000
_cell.angle_alpha   90.00
_cell.angle_beta   90.00
_cell.angle_gamma   90.00
#
_symmetry.space_group_name_H-M   'P 1'
#
loop_
_entity.id
_entity.type
_entity.pdbx_description
1 polymer ?
#
loop_
_entity_poly.entity_id
_entity_poly.type
_entity_poly.pdbx_seq_one_letter_code
_entity_poly.pdbx_strand_id
1 'polypeptide(L)'
;MAELESLEAAAEHKRILREIESTDTACIGPTLRSVYDGEEHGRFMEKLEARIRNHDREIEKTCNFHYQGFVDSITELLKVRGEAQKLKHQVTDTNRKLQSEGKEVSPVFLKAPLI
;
A
#
# COMPACT_ATOMS: atom_id res chain seq x y z
N MET A 1 21.04 -36.33 -26.60
CA MET A 1 22.23 -35.68 -26.02
C MET A 1 22.03 -34.17 -25.95
N ALA A 2 21.83 -33.47 -27.07
CA ALA A 2 21.55 -32.02 -27.09
C ALA A 2 20.33 -31.56 -26.25
N GLU A 3 19.25 -32.35 -26.17
CA GLU A 3 18.10 -32.01 -25.31
C GLU A 3 18.40 -32.09 -23.81
N LEU A 4 19.29 -33.01 -23.40
CA LEU A 4 19.68 -33.16 -22.00
C LEU A 4 20.59 -32.00 -21.58
N GLU A 5 21.55 -31.63 -22.42
CA GLU A 5 22.44 -30.48 -22.23
C GLU A 5 21.65 -29.16 -22.15
N SER A 6 20.62 -28.99 -22.99
CA SER A 6 19.74 -27.81 -22.92
C SER A 6 18.89 -27.76 -21.65
N LEU A 7 18.49 -28.90 -21.10
CA LEU A 7 17.74 -28.96 -19.83
C LEU A 7 18.63 -28.65 -18.63
N GLU A 8 19.86 -29.13 -18.63
CA GLU A 8 20.86 -28.85 -17.60
C GLU A 8 21.22 -27.36 -17.59
N ALA A 9 21.50 -26.76 -18.75
CA ALA A 9 21.73 -25.31 -18.84
C ALA A 9 20.53 -24.49 -18.37
N ALA A 10 19.31 -24.95 -18.67
CA ALA A 10 18.12 -24.28 -18.19
C ALA A 10 17.92 -24.37 -16.67
N ALA A 11 18.30 -25.48 -16.05
CA ALA A 11 18.29 -25.66 -14.60
C ALA A 11 19.33 -24.77 -13.93
N GLU A 12 20.55 -24.70 -14.49
CA GLU A 12 21.62 -23.85 -13.96
C GLU A 12 21.25 -22.36 -14.04
N HIS A 13 20.67 -21.90 -15.16
CA HIS A 13 20.19 -20.51 -15.26
C HIS A 13 19.14 -20.18 -14.19
N LYS A 14 18.26 -21.13 -13.84
CA LYS A 14 17.29 -20.92 -12.76
C LYS A 14 17.95 -20.85 -11.39
N ARG A 15 18.99 -21.66 -11.15
CA ARG A 15 19.77 -21.62 -9.90
C ARG A 15 20.48 -20.27 -9.75
N ILE A 16 21.15 -19.81 -10.79
CA ILE A 16 21.85 -18.52 -10.81
C ILE A 16 20.89 -17.36 -10.57
N LEU A 17 19.71 -17.35 -11.20
CA LEU A 17 18.69 -16.33 -10.95
C LEU A 17 18.24 -16.29 -9.49
N ARG A 18 18.09 -17.46 -8.83
CA ARG A 18 17.74 -17.52 -7.39
C ARG A 18 18.86 -16.97 -6.50
N GLU A 19 20.11 -17.19 -6.89
CA GLU A 19 21.27 -16.68 -6.15
C GLU A 19 21.36 -15.15 -6.25
N ILE A 20 21.12 -14.58 -7.43
CA ILE A 20 21.03 -13.13 -7.64
C ILE A 20 19.85 -12.52 -6.87
N GLU A 21 18.73 -13.23 -6.77
CA GLU A 21 17.56 -12.81 -5.99
C GLU A 21 17.74 -12.98 -4.48
N SER A 22 18.81 -13.62 -4.03
CA SER A 22 19.07 -13.80 -2.61
C SER A 22 19.55 -12.50 -1.96
N THR A 23 19.30 -12.35 -0.66
CA THR A 23 19.82 -11.21 0.12
C THR A 23 21.31 -11.34 0.43
N ASP A 24 21.94 -12.47 0.09
CA ASP A 24 23.37 -12.69 0.29
C ASP A 24 24.15 -12.14 -0.91
N THR A 25 24.69 -10.94 -0.75
CA THR A 25 25.43 -10.27 -1.82
C THR A 25 26.86 -10.82 -2.00
N ALA A 26 27.35 -11.66 -1.08
CA ALA A 26 28.73 -12.15 -1.09
C ALA A 26 29.01 -13.09 -2.27
N CYS A 27 27.98 -13.81 -2.74
CA CYS A 27 28.10 -14.77 -3.84
C CYS A 27 27.83 -14.16 -5.23
N ILE A 28 27.27 -12.95 -5.33
CA ILE A 28 26.92 -12.32 -6.62
C ILE A 28 28.15 -12.19 -7.54
N GLY A 29 29.29 -11.75 -7.01
CA GLY A 29 30.51 -11.57 -7.79
C GLY A 29 31.02 -12.87 -8.44
N PRO A 30 31.25 -13.94 -7.64
CA PRO A 30 31.59 -15.27 -8.17
C PRO A 30 30.56 -15.83 -9.16
N THR A 31 29.26 -15.69 -8.86
CA THR A 31 28.16 -16.20 -9.70
C THR A 31 28.12 -15.51 -11.06
N LEU A 32 28.27 -14.18 -11.10
CA LEU A 32 28.34 -13.44 -12.36
C LEU A 32 29.57 -13.83 -13.17
N ARG A 33 30.75 -13.99 -12.53
CA ARG A 33 31.96 -14.44 -13.23
C ARG A 33 31.75 -15.81 -13.88
N SER A 34 31.11 -16.76 -13.19
CA SER A 34 30.80 -18.08 -13.74
C SER A 34 29.85 -18.03 -14.94
N VAL A 35 28.94 -17.04 -15.01
CA VAL A 35 28.07 -16.84 -16.18
C VAL A 35 28.89 -16.34 -17.37
N TYR A 36 29.71 -15.30 -17.16
CA TYR A 36 30.50 -14.68 -18.24
C TYR A 36 31.61 -15.59 -18.77
N ASP A 37 32.18 -16.45 -17.92
CA ASP A 37 33.18 -17.45 -18.32
C ASP A 37 32.55 -18.62 -19.14
N GLY A 38 31.21 -18.71 -19.19
CA GLY A 38 30.47 -19.73 -19.92
C GLY A 38 30.05 -19.31 -21.35
N GLU A 39 29.86 -20.30 -22.23
CA GLU A 39 29.45 -20.07 -23.63
C GLU A 39 27.96 -19.66 -23.78
N GLU A 40 27.12 -19.89 -22.76
CA GLU A 40 25.67 -19.59 -22.80
C GLU A 40 25.28 -18.23 -22.18
N HIS A 41 26.24 -17.33 -21.88
CA HIS A 41 25.97 -16.06 -21.20
C HIS A 41 24.88 -15.21 -21.90
N GLY A 42 24.82 -15.20 -23.24
CA GLY A 42 23.77 -14.49 -23.98
C GLY A 42 22.36 -15.00 -23.67
N ARG A 43 22.18 -16.31 -23.62
CA ARG A 43 20.90 -16.96 -23.29
C ARG A 43 20.53 -16.77 -21.82
N PHE A 44 21.52 -16.68 -20.94
CA PHE A 44 21.28 -16.28 -19.56
C PHE A 44 20.80 -14.83 -19.45
N MET A 45 21.44 -13.89 -20.16
CA MET A 45 21.05 -12.47 -20.17
C MET A 45 19.60 -12.27 -20.65
N GLU A 46 19.16 -12.99 -21.68
CA GLU A 46 17.76 -12.97 -22.12
C GLU A 46 16.79 -13.43 -21.02
N LYS A 47 17.15 -14.49 -20.28
CA LYS A 47 16.33 -14.97 -19.15
C LYS A 47 16.33 -13.99 -17.98
N LEU A 48 17.45 -13.34 -17.69
CA LEU A 48 17.54 -12.29 -16.67
C LEU A 48 16.66 -11.11 -17.02
N GLU A 49 16.70 -10.65 -18.27
CA GLU A 49 15.89 -9.54 -18.79
C GLU A 49 14.38 -9.89 -18.72
N ALA A 50 14.01 -11.14 -19.06
CA ALA A 50 12.64 -11.62 -18.86
C ALA A 50 12.23 -11.66 -17.37
N ARG A 51 13.15 -12.01 -16.47
CA ARG A 51 12.91 -12.05 -15.02
C ARG A 51 12.72 -10.65 -14.44
N ILE A 52 13.53 -9.67 -14.84
CA ILE A 52 13.40 -8.26 -14.47
C ILE A 52 12.02 -7.74 -14.89
N ARG A 53 11.63 -7.90 -16.16
CA ARG A 53 10.30 -7.48 -16.64
C ARG A 53 9.14 -8.14 -15.90
N ASN A 54 9.31 -9.40 -15.48
CA ASN A 54 8.29 -10.08 -14.69
C ASN A 54 8.16 -9.46 -13.29
N HIS A 55 9.29 -9.13 -12.65
CA HIS A 55 9.28 -8.44 -11.36
C HIS A 55 8.68 -7.04 -11.47
N ASP A 56 9.00 -6.26 -12.50
CA ASP A 56 8.41 -4.94 -12.73
C ASP A 56 6.88 -5.01 -12.80
N ARG A 57 6.34 -6.01 -13.52
CA ARG A 57 4.89 -6.23 -13.60
C ARG A 57 4.26 -6.57 -12.26
N GLU A 58 4.90 -7.41 -11.44
CA GLU A 58 4.37 -7.76 -10.12
C GLU A 58 4.49 -6.59 -9.12
N ILE A 59 5.53 -5.75 -9.26
CA ILE A 59 5.66 -4.48 -8.52
C ILE A 59 4.51 -3.55 -8.89
N GLU A 60 4.31 -3.29 -10.19
CA GLU A 60 3.22 -2.44 -10.68
C GLU A 60 1.85 -2.92 -10.20
N LYS A 61 1.60 -4.24 -10.27
CA LYS A 61 0.35 -4.86 -9.80
C LYS A 61 0.15 -4.67 -8.30
N THR A 62 1.19 -4.89 -7.50
CA THR A 62 1.16 -4.66 -6.05
C THR A 62 0.90 -3.20 -5.73
N CYS A 63 1.62 -2.29 -6.39
CA CYS A 63 1.43 -0.85 -6.23
C CYS A 63 0.00 -0.41 -6.59
N ASN A 64 -0.54 -0.91 -7.71
CA ASN A 64 -1.89 -0.60 -8.16
C ASN A 64 -2.94 -1.12 -7.17
N PHE A 65 -2.81 -2.38 -6.72
CA PHE A 65 -3.70 -2.97 -5.72
C PHE A 65 -3.78 -2.12 -4.45
N HIS A 66 -2.63 -1.65 -3.94
CA HIS A 66 -2.60 -0.83 -2.73
C HIS A 66 -3.00 0.63 -2.97
N TYR A 67 -2.79 1.18 -4.18
CA TYR A 67 -3.21 2.54 -4.51
C TYR A 67 -4.73 2.71 -4.39
N GLN A 68 -5.51 1.73 -4.85
CA GLN A 68 -6.96 1.78 -4.71
C GLN A 68 -7.38 1.78 -3.23
N GLY A 69 -6.80 0.90 -2.41
CA GLY A 69 -7.06 0.88 -0.97
C GLY A 69 -6.70 2.20 -0.26
N PHE A 70 -5.64 2.87 -0.71
CA PHE A 70 -5.29 4.21 -0.23
C PHE A 70 -6.35 5.26 -0.61
N VAL A 71 -6.79 5.29 -1.87
CA VAL A 71 -7.84 6.20 -2.36
C VAL A 71 -9.15 5.99 -1.60
N ASP A 72 -9.54 4.74 -1.39
CA ASP A 72 -10.75 4.37 -0.66
C ASP A 72 -10.67 4.86 0.80
N SER A 73 -9.53 4.61 1.47
CA SER A 73 -9.28 5.05 2.85
C SER A 73 -9.35 6.58 3.00
N ILE A 74 -8.77 7.33 2.06
CA ILE A 74 -8.86 8.80 2.05
C ILE A 74 -10.31 9.25 1.84
N THR A 75 -11.03 8.60 0.93
CA THR A 75 -12.44 8.92 0.64
C THR A 75 -13.32 8.70 1.86
N GLU A 76 -13.13 7.58 2.57
CA GLU A 76 -13.83 7.30 3.83
C GLU A 76 -13.51 8.32 4.91
N LEU A 77 -12.24 8.69 5.07
CA LEU A 77 -11.82 9.71 6.03
C LEU A 77 -12.47 11.07 5.75
N LEU A 78 -12.60 11.45 4.48
CA LEU A 78 -13.27 12.68 4.07
C LEU A 78 -14.77 12.66 4.40
N LYS A 79 -15.44 11.51 4.27
CA LYS A 79 -16.85 11.33 4.68
C LYS A 79 -16.99 11.51 6.19
N VAL A 80 -16.16 10.81 6.98
CA VAL A 80 -16.16 10.91 8.46
C VAL A 80 -15.94 12.36 8.90
N ARG A 81 -15.02 13.08 8.26
CA ARG A 81 -14.80 14.51 8.53
C ARG A 81 -16.07 15.34 8.28
N GLY A 82 -16.79 15.10 7.19
CA GLY A 82 -18.05 15.79 6.88
C GLY A 82 -19.14 15.50 7.90
N GLU A 83 -19.29 14.24 8.30
CA GLU A 83 -20.24 13.82 9.33
C GLU A 83 -19.93 14.45 10.71
N ALA A 84 -18.64 14.45 11.11
CA ALA A 84 -18.19 15.10 12.34
C ALA A 84 -18.46 16.61 12.33
N GLN A 85 -18.27 17.28 11.19
CA GLN A 85 -18.63 18.69 11.03
C GLN A 85 -20.13 18.91 11.18
N LYS A 86 -20.97 18.08 10.55
CA LYS A 86 -22.42 18.17 10.67
C LYS A 86 -22.87 17.98 12.13
N LEU A 87 -22.34 16.97 12.81
CA LEU A 87 -22.62 16.70 14.22
C LEU A 87 -22.22 17.89 15.10
N LYS A 88 -21.02 18.46 14.88
CA LYS A 88 -20.57 19.67 15.61
C LYS A 88 -21.55 20.83 15.46
N HIS A 89 -22.05 21.09 14.25
CA HIS A 89 -23.04 22.14 14.03
C HIS A 89 -24.34 21.85 14.80
N GLN A 90 -24.87 20.63 14.70
CA GLN A 90 -26.08 20.24 15.42
C GLN A 90 -25.95 20.37 16.94
N VAL A 91 -24.82 19.95 17.51
CA VAL A 91 -24.53 20.09 18.94
C VAL A 91 -24.46 21.57 19.34
N THR A 92 -23.77 22.39 18.55
CA THR A 92 -23.61 23.82 18.81
C THR A 92 -24.96 24.55 18.75
N ASP A 93 -25.78 24.24 17.75
CA ASP A 93 -27.11 24.83 17.56
C ASP A 93 -28.08 24.40 18.66
N THR A 94 -28.06 23.13 19.04
CA THR A 94 -28.85 22.61 20.17
C THR A 94 -28.47 23.29 21.47
N ASN A 95 -27.16 23.41 21.74
CA ASN A 95 -26.68 24.11 22.93
C ASN A 95 -27.10 25.60 22.92
N ARG A 96 -27.05 26.28 21.77
CA ARG A 96 -27.52 27.67 21.65
C ARG A 96 -29.01 27.81 21.95
N LYS A 97 -29.85 26.91 21.41
CA LYS A 97 -31.30 26.91 21.66
C LYS A 97 -31.61 26.68 23.13
N LEU A 98 -31.00 25.66 23.74
CA LEU A 98 -31.14 25.36 25.17
C LEU A 98 -30.76 26.55 26.06
N GLN A 99 -29.66 27.24 25.76
CA GLN A 99 -29.24 28.42 26.51
C GLN A 99 -30.20 29.60 26.32
N SER A 100 -30.78 29.77 25.13
CA SER A 100 -31.77 30.81 24.84
C SER A 100 -33.06 30.57 25.62
N GLU A 101 -33.63 29.37 25.50
CA GLU A 101 -34.86 28.97 26.20
C GLU A 101 -34.64 29.04 27.72
N GLY A 102 -33.52 28.53 28.23
CA GLY A 102 -33.20 28.59 29.66
C GLY A 102 -33.17 30.03 30.21
N LYS A 103 -32.69 31.01 29.44
CA LYS A 103 -32.73 32.43 29.82
C LYS A 103 -34.14 32.99 29.88
N GLU A 104 -35.06 32.52 29.05
CA GLU A 104 -36.47 32.95 29.08
C GLU A 104 -37.22 32.38 30.28
N VAL A 105 -36.92 31.13 30.68
CA VAL A 105 -37.58 30.52 31.84
C VAL A 105 -36.99 31.01 33.18
N SER A 106 -35.71 31.38 33.22
CA SER A 106 -35.02 31.90 34.42
C SER A 106 -35.77 33.04 35.15
N PRO A 107 -36.24 34.12 34.47
CA PRO A 107 -36.99 35.19 35.12
C PRO A 107 -38.44 34.82 35.46
N VAL A 108 -39.01 33.76 34.87
CA VAL A 108 -40.39 33.30 35.17
C VAL A 108 -40.43 32.67 36.57
N PHE A 109 -39.41 31.90 36.95
CA PHE A 109 -39.31 31.33 38.30
C PHE A 109 -39.01 32.37 39.39
N LEU A 110 -38.28 33.45 39.06
CA LEU A 110 -38.02 34.55 40.00
C LEU A 110 -39.21 35.52 40.17
N LYS A 111 -40.23 35.43 39.32
CA LYS A 111 -41.45 36.24 39.39
C LYS A 111 -42.66 35.51 39.96
N ALA A 112 -42.55 34.22 40.28
CA ALA A 112 -43.60 33.53 41.01
C ALA A 112 -43.67 34.15 42.43
N PRO A 113 -44.76 34.84 42.79
CA PRO A 113 -44.90 35.37 44.13
C PRO A 113 -44.88 34.20 45.11
N LEU A 114 -43.99 34.26 46.09
CA LEU A 114 -44.08 33.45 47.29
C LEU A 114 -45.44 33.75 47.94
N ILE A 115 -46.40 32.86 47.76
CA ILE A 115 -47.64 32.80 48.54
C ILE A 115 -47.63 31.47 49.27
#